data_AF-A0AAU4X0G4-F1
#
_entry.id   AF-A0AAU4X0G4-F1
#
_cell.length_a   1.000
_cell.length_b   1.000
_cell.length_c   1.000
_cell.angle_alpha   90.00
_cell.angle_beta   90.00
_cell.angle_gamma   90.00
#
_symmetry.space_group_name_H-M   'P 1'
#
loop_
_entity.id
_entity.type
_entity.pdbx_description
1 polymer ?
#
loop_
_entity_poly.entity_id
_entity_poly.type
_entity_poly.pdbx_seq_one_letter_code
_entity_poly.pdbx_strand_id
1 'polypeptide(L)'
;MPPYLLEAVEEHTERFPPRATETVLWEHRRKIDDCKRGSTRALFWTPHDNLMYCSYFNEALWKPALLKLGIKDKDGNLPTFHDLRHTFISTCLQNGIPEHTVAAWVGTSVEDLRRTYSHLLKDHADTHGAVAASLTARPKLSAVRDAA
;
A
#
# COMPACT_ATOMS: atom_id res chain seq x y z
N MET A 1 13.39 1.86 0.04
CA MET A 1 12.77 1.01 -0.99
C MET A 1 13.61 -0.26 -1.09
N PRO A 2 13.01 -1.45 -1.16
CA PRO A 2 13.78 -2.69 -1.35
C PRO A 2 14.72 -2.62 -2.57
N PRO A 3 15.96 -3.14 -2.49
CA PRO A 3 16.94 -3.03 -3.58
C PRO A 3 16.45 -3.59 -4.92
N TYR A 4 15.78 -4.74 -4.92
CA TYR A 4 15.26 -5.37 -6.14
C TYR A 4 14.25 -4.50 -6.91
N LEU A 5 13.54 -3.59 -6.21
CA LEU A 5 12.63 -2.66 -6.90
C LEU A 5 13.40 -1.54 -7.59
N LEU A 6 14.53 -1.10 -7.01
CA LEU A 6 15.39 -0.11 -7.65
C LEU A 6 15.99 -0.68 -8.93
N GLU A 7 16.49 -1.90 -8.86
CA GLU A 7 17.02 -2.65 -10.02
C GLU A 7 15.97 -2.80 -11.12
N ALA A 8 14.75 -3.21 -10.77
CA ALA A 8 13.67 -3.36 -11.74
C ALA A 8 13.26 -2.02 -12.40
N VAL A 9 13.27 -0.92 -11.63
CA VAL A 9 13.00 0.42 -12.17
C VAL A 9 14.14 0.87 -13.10
N GLU A 10 15.38 0.60 -12.72
CA GLU A 10 16.56 0.93 -13.52
C GLU A 10 16.53 0.20 -14.87
N GLU A 11 16.37 -1.12 -14.86
CA GLU A 11 16.22 -1.95 -16.07
C GLU A 11 15.08 -1.43 -16.95
N HIS A 12 13.95 -1.08 -16.33
CA HIS A 12 12.82 -0.50 -17.06
C HIS A 12 13.19 0.82 -17.73
N THR A 13 13.87 1.73 -17.02
CA THR A 13 14.27 3.03 -17.58
C THR A 13 15.34 2.94 -18.66
N GLU A 14 16.21 1.93 -18.62
CA GLU A 14 17.17 1.67 -19.70
C GLU A 14 16.45 1.23 -20.98
N ARG A 15 15.50 0.29 -20.83
CA ARG A 15 14.74 -0.26 -21.96
C ARG A 15 13.70 0.73 -22.50
N PHE A 16 13.10 1.52 -21.62
CA PHE A 16 12.04 2.47 -21.91
C PHE A 16 12.38 3.84 -21.29
N PRO A 17 13.22 4.65 -21.96
CA PRO A 17 13.66 5.93 -21.42
C PRO A 17 12.49 6.86 -21.05
N PRO A 18 12.52 7.49 -19.85
CA PRO A 18 11.49 8.44 -19.43
C PRO A 18 11.39 9.62 -20.40
N ARG A 19 10.17 9.90 -20.89
CA ARG A 19 9.91 10.93 -21.90
C ARG A 19 9.36 12.19 -21.27
N ALA A 20 9.77 13.34 -21.80
CA ALA A 20 9.27 14.64 -21.36
C ALA A 20 7.79 14.81 -21.73
N THR A 21 7.01 15.34 -20.80
CA THR A 21 5.57 15.60 -20.99
C THR A 21 5.12 16.73 -20.08
N GLU A 22 4.04 17.41 -20.47
CA GLU A 22 3.33 18.36 -19.62
C GLU A 22 2.17 17.65 -18.92
N THR A 23 2.17 17.63 -17.59
CA THR A 23 1.10 16.99 -16.82
C THR A 23 0.88 17.70 -15.49
N VAL A 24 -0.11 17.23 -14.73
CA VAL A 24 -0.34 17.69 -13.36
C VAL A 24 0.77 17.17 -12.46
N LEU A 25 1.50 18.09 -11.82
CA LEU A 25 2.49 17.80 -10.81
C LEU A 25 1.77 17.56 -9.49
N TRP A 26 1.58 16.29 -9.14
CA TRP A 26 0.86 15.90 -7.93
C TRP A 26 1.60 16.37 -6.67
N GLU A 27 0.93 17.23 -5.90
CA GLU A 27 1.39 17.67 -4.58
C GLU A 27 0.64 16.89 -3.50
N HIS A 28 1.37 16.40 -2.49
CA HIS A 28 0.75 15.65 -1.39
C HIS A 28 -0.30 16.51 -0.65
N ARG A 29 -1.46 15.91 -0.33
CA ARG A 29 -2.63 16.56 0.32
C ARG A 29 -3.28 17.69 -0.48
N ARG A 30 -3.08 17.73 -1.79
CA ARG A 30 -3.76 18.68 -2.68
C ARG A 30 -4.76 17.96 -3.57
N LYS A 31 -5.87 18.63 -3.90
CA LYS A 31 -6.77 18.11 -4.93
C LYS A 31 -6.14 18.36 -6.29
N ILE A 32 -6.58 17.61 -7.30
CA ILE A 32 -6.09 17.75 -8.67
C ILE A 32 -6.24 19.19 -9.19
N ASP A 33 -7.31 19.88 -8.80
CA ASP A 33 -7.60 21.27 -9.18
C ASP A 33 -6.63 22.28 -8.56
N ASP A 34 -6.00 21.91 -7.43
CA ASP A 34 -5.02 22.75 -6.70
C ASP A 34 -3.57 22.47 -7.12
N CYS A 35 -3.36 21.44 -7.95
CA CYS A 35 -2.04 21.00 -8.39
C CYS A 35 -1.61 21.79 -9.63
N LYS A 36 -0.34 22.20 -9.66
CA LYS A 36 0.22 22.92 -10.81
C LYS A 36 0.41 21.97 -11.99
N ARG A 37 0.23 22.49 -13.19
CA ARG A 37 0.71 21.81 -14.42
C ARG A 37 2.15 22.20 -14.68
N GLY A 38 2.94 21.25 -15.17
CA GLY A 38 4.31 21.52 -15.56
C GLY A 38 4.98 20.31 -16.20
N SER A 39 6.23 20.56 -16.62
CA SER A 39 7.05 19.56 -17.28
C SER A 39 7.54 18.49 -16.32
N THR A 40 7.43 17.23 -16.74
CA THR A 40 7.99 16.08 -16.03
C THR A 40 8.50 15.03 -17.01
N ARG A 41 9.27 14.07 -16.51
CA ARG A 41 9.71 12.90 -17.27
C ARG A 41 8.89 11.69 -16.86
N ALA A 42 7.86 11.36 -17.64
CA ALA A 42 6.97 10.25 -17.35
C ALA A 42 7.60 8.90 -17.73
N LEU A 43 7.45 7.92 -16.84
CA LEU A 43 7.95 6.55 -17.01
C LEU A 43 7.02 5.70 -17.89
N PHE A 44 5.71 5.79 -17.67
CA PHE A 44 4.74 4.87 -18.27
C PHE A 44 3.99 5.51 -19.44
N TRP A 45 4.16 4.89 -20.60
CA TRP A 45 3.54 5.30 -21.87
C TRP A 45 2.78 4.15 -22.49
N THR A 46 1.74 4.48 -23.25
CA THR A 46 1.04 3.52 -24.09
C THR A 46 1.78 3.32 -25.42
N PRO A 47 1.54 2.22 -26.16
CA PRO A 47 2.09 2.04 -27.50
C PRO A 47 1.68 3.13 -28.51
N HIS A 48 0.61 3.87 -28.21
CA HIS A 48 0.08 4.97 -29.03
C HIS A 48 0.69 6.34 -28.67
N ASP A 49 1.83 6.35 -27.98
CA ASP A 49 2.56 7.57 -27.56
C ASP A 49 1.75 8.54 -26.68
N ASN A 50 0.78 8.00 -25.93
CA ASN A 50 0.03 8.76 -24.93
C ASN A 50 0.41 8.32 -23.52
N LEU A 51 0.28 9.23 -22.55
CA LEU A 51 0.39 8.90 -21.13
C LEU A 51 -0.60 7.81 -20.75
N MET A 52 -0.14 6.86 -19.93
CA MET A 52 -0.97 5.75 -19.52
C MET A 52 -2.05 6.20 -18.54
N TYR A 53 -3.30 6.14 -18.98
CA TYR A 53 -4.44 6.44 -18.13
C TYR A 53 -4.80 5.24 -17.24
N CYS A 54 -5.28 5.50 -16.02
CA CYS A 54 -5.56 4.45 -15.04
C CYS A 54 -6.67 3.48 -15.50
N SER A 55 -7.70 3.97 -16.20
CA SER A 55 -8.75 3.09 -16.72
C SER A 55 -8.22 2.20 -17.84
N TYR A 56 -7.33 2.70 -18.69
CA TYR A 56 -6.68 1.90 -19.72
C TYR A 56 -5.87 0.77 -19.08
N PHE A 57 -5.06 1.06 -18.07
CA PHE A 57 -4.33 0.03 -17.33
C PHE A 57 -5.28 -1.02 -16.72
N ASN A 58 -6.35 -0.58 -16.07
CA ASN A 58 -7.32 -1.47 -15.43
C ASN A 58 -8.01 -2.42 -16.42
N GLU A 59 -8.49 -1.89 -17.55
CA GLU A 59 -9.27 -2.66 -18.52
C GLU A 59 -8.40 -3.46 -19.50
N ALA A 60 -7.30 -2.89 -19.99
CA ALA A 60 -6.49 -3.49 -21.06
C ALA A 60 -5.38 -4.40 -20.55
N LEU A 61 -4.91 -4.22 -19.32
CA LEU A 61 -3.75 -4.95 -18.78
C LEU A 61 -4.12 -5.75 -17.53
N TRP A 62 -4.69 -5.10 -16.53
CA TRP A 62 -4.95 -5.68 -15.21
C TRP A 62 -6.01 -6.78 -15.24
N LYS A 63 -7.24 -6.47 -15.65
CA LYS A 63 -8.33 -7.46 -15.71
C LYS A 63 -8.02 -8.66 -16.61
N PRO A 64 -7.42 -8.49 -17.81
CA PRO A 64 -6.99 -9.62 -18.63
C PRO A 64 -5.94 -10.51 -17.96
N ALA A 65 -5.01 -9.94 -17.19
CA ALA A 65 -4.04 -10.71 -16.43
C ALA A 65 -4.71 -11.54 -15.33
N LEU A 66 -5.64 -10.95 -14.57
CA LEU A 66 -6.41 -11.65 -13.55
C LEU A 66 -7.24 -12.80 -14.14
N LEU A 67 -7.87 -12.58 -15.30
CA LEU A 67 -8.64 -13.61 -15.99
C LEU A 67 -7.76 -14.81 -16.39
N LYS A 68 -6.56 -14.55 -16.93
CA LYS A 68 -5.60 -15.60 -17.29
C LYS A 68 -5.11 -16.39 -16.08
N LEU A 69 -4.96 -15.74 -14.93
CA LEU A 69 -4.56 -16.36 -13.67
C LEU A 69 -5.72 -17.01 -12.90
N GLY A 70 -6.96 -16.85 -13.38
CA GLY A 70 -8.15 -17.37 -12.70
C GLY A 70 -8.48 -16.66 -11.37
N ILE A 71 -7.91 -15.48 -11.13
CA ILE A 71 -8.13 -14.71 -9.89
C ILE A 71 -9.47 -13.97 -9.99
N LYS A 72 -10.34 -14.22 -9.01
CA LYS A 72 -11.66 -13.59 -8.86
C LYS A 72 -11.92 -13.24 -7.40
N ASP A 73 -12.79 -12.28 -7.15
CA ASP A 73 -13.29 -12.01 -5.82
C ASP A 73 -14.29 -13.09 -5.35
N LYS A 74 -14.76 -12.95 -4.10
CA LYS A 74 -15.72 -13.85 -3.47
C LYS A 74 -17.06 -13.96 -4.21
N ASP A 75 -17.42 -12.94 -4.99
CA ASP A 75 -18.68 -12.85 -5.73
C ASP A 75 -18.48 -13.28 -7.20
N GLY A 76 -17.26 -13.69 -7.59
CA GLY A 76 -16.92 -14.13 -8.93
C GLY A 76 -16.55 -13.01 -9.90
N ASN A 77 -16.44 -11.75 -9.44
CA ASN A 77 -16.04 -10.62 -10.27
C ASN A 77 -14.51 -10.50 -10.34
N LEU A 78 -14.02 -9.75 -11.32
CA LEU A 78 -12.59 -9.43 -11.43
C LEU A 78 -12.24 -8.24 -10.52
N PRO A 79 -11.29 -8.39 -9.59
CA PRO A 79 -10.76 -7.28 -8.83
C PRO A 79 -10.27 -6.12 -9.70
N THR A 80 -10.46 -4.91 -9.22
CA THR A 80 -9.93 -3.67 -9.80
C THR A 80 -8.48 -3.45 -9.39
N PHE A 81 -7.77 -2.58 -10.11
CA PHE A 81 -6.41 -2.19 -9.73
C PHE A 81 -6.38 -1.50 -8.35
N HIS A 82 -7.47 -0.86 -7.92
CA HIS A 82 -7.56 -0.25 -6.60
C HIS A 82 -7.56 -1.29 -5.46
N ASP A 83 -7.97 -2.53 -5.73
CA ASP A 83 -7.98 -3.59 -4.72
C ASP A 83 -6.57 -4.03 -4.30
N LEU A 84 -5.55 -3.78 -5.14
CA LEU A 84 -4.14 -3.93 -4.74
C LEU A 84 -3.76 -2.96 -3.63
N ARG A 85 -4.29 -1.74 -3.66
CA ARG A 85 -4.07 -0.77 -2.58
C ARG A 85 -4.71 -1.26 -1.29
N HIS A 86 -5.92 -1.82 -1.36
CA HIS A 86 -6.57 -2.44 -0.20
C HIS A 86 -5.74 -3.60 0.35
N THR A 87 -5.23 -4.46 -0.53
CA THR A 87 -4.37 -5.61 -0.18
C THR A 87 -3.06 -5.15 0.47
N PHE A 88 -2.42 -4.11 -0.05
CA PHE A 88 -1.20 -3.55 0.53
C PHE A 88 -1.47 -3.01 1.95
N ILE A 89 -2.55 -2.25 2.13
CA ILE A 89 -2.90 -1.68 3.44
C ILE A 89 -3.21 -2.79 4.44
N SER A 90 -4.09 -3.74 4.08
CA SER A 90 -4.46 -4.84 4.97
C SER A 90 -3.23 -5.66 5.36
N THR A 91 -2.34 -5.97 4.42
CA THR A 91 -1.10 -6.70 4.67
C THR A 91 -0.18 -5.93 5.62
N CYS A 92 0.02 -4.62 5.40
CA CYS A 92 0.86 -3.81 6.29
C CYS A 92 0.31 -3.80 7.73
N LEU A 93 -1.00 -3.56 7.88
CA LEU A 93 -1.65 -3.54 9.18
C LEU A 93 -1.61 -4.92 9.84
N GLN A 94 -1.85 -6.00 9.09
CA GLN A 94 -1.72 -7.39 9.51
C GLN A 94 -0.32 -7.78 9.98
N ASN A 95 0.71 -7.11 9.50
CA ASN A 95 2.08 -7.29 9.97
C ASN A 95 2.46 -6.31 11.09
N GLY A 96 1.50 -5.61 11.69
CA GLY A 96 1.73 -4.71 12.82
C GLY A 96 2.39 -3.38 12.44
N ILE A 97 2.44 -3.02 11.15
CA ILE A 97 2.99 -1.72 10.75
C ILE A 97 2.07 -0.61 11.28
N PRO A 98 2.61 0.42 11.96
CA PRO A 98 1.79 1.48 12.53
C PRO A 98 0.93 2.21 11.49
N GLU A 99 -0.34 2.40 11.81
CA GLU A 99 -1.34 3.05 10.94
C GLU A 99 -0.91 4.42 10.39
N HIS A 100 -0.19 5.23 11.17
CA HIS A 100 0.29 6.54 10.73
C HIS A 100 1.36 6.41 9.64
N THR A 101 2.18 5.35 9.70
CA THR A 101 3.19 5.04 8.69
C THR A 101 2.52 4.57 7.40
N VAL A 102 1.55 3.64 7.51
CA VAL A 102 0.78 3.16 6.35
C VAL A 102 0.00 4.30 5.70
N ALA A 103 -0.65 5.15 6.49
CA ALA A 103 -1.40 6.31 6.01
C ALA A 103 -0.49 7.28 5.23
N ALA A 104 0.74 7.52 5.70
CA ALA A 104 1.72 8.35 5.01
C ALA A 104 2.14 7.75 3.66
N TRP A 105 2.46 6.44 3.61
CA TRP A 105 2.87 5.78 2.37
C TRP A 105 1.76 5.77 1.31
N VAL A 106 0.53 5.50 1.73
CA VAL A 106 -0.59 5.42 0.80
C VAL A 106 -1.18 6.80 0.51
N GLY A 107 -0.86 7.83 1.30
CA GLY A 107 -1.32 9.19 1.11
C GLY A 107 -2.79 9.40 1.50
N THR A 108 -3.23 8.80 2.60
CA THR A 108 -4.58 9.00 3.17
C THR A 108 -4.48 9.52 4.61
N SER A 109 -5.61 9.92 5.21
CA SER A 109 -5.64 10.30 6.63
C SER A 109 -5.70 9.05 7.52
N VAL A 110 -5.17 9.14 8.74
CA VAL A 110 -5.28 8.03 9.72
C VAL A 110 -6.74 7.75 10.06
N GLU A 111 -7.59 8.78 10.10
CA GLU A 111 -9.02 8.64 10.34
C GLU A 111 -9.71 7.82 9.26
N ASP A 112 -9.48 8.13 7.97
CA ASP A 112 -10.03 7.36 6.86
C ASP A 112 -9.53 5.91 6.87
N LEU A 113 -8.24 5.72 7.18
CA LEU A 113 -7.65 4.39 7.32
C LEU A 113 -8.33 3.61 8.44
N ARG A 114 -8.49 4.18 9.64
CA ARG A 114 -9.19 3.52 10.75
C ARG A 114 -10.65 3.23 10.41
N ARG A 115 -11.35 4.15 9.73
CA ARG A 115 -12.74 3.95 9.31
C ARG A 115 -12.89 2.68 8.45
N THR A 116 -11.96 2.45 7.53
CA THR A 116 -12.00 1.31 6.61
C THR A 116 -11.43 0.02 7.23
N TYR A 117 -10.35 0.11 8.02
CA TYR A 117 -9.58 -1.08 8.46
C TYR A 117 -9.58 -1.33 9.97
N SER A 118 -10.46 -0.65 10.73
CA SER A 118 -10.54 -0.82 12.20
C SER A 118 -10.73 -2.27 12.65
N HIS A 119 -11.40 -3.10 11.85
CA HIS A 119 -11.57 -4.53 12.16
C HIS A 119 -10.22 -5.27 12.20
N LEU A 120 -9.30 -4.98 11.29
CA LEU A 120 -7.95 -5.57 11.32
C LEU A 120 -7.15 -5.08 12.53
N LEU A 121 -7.31 -3.81 12.92
CA LEU A 121 -6.61 -3.23 14.07
C LEU A 121 -7.06 -3.81 15.42
N LYS A 122 -8.34 -4.19 15.53
CA LYS A 122 -8.88 -4.85 16.74
C LYS A 122 -8.26 -6.23 16.93
N ASP A 123 -8.13 -7.01 15.86
CA ASP A 123 -7.48 -8.32 15.89
C ASP A 123 -6.01 -8.21 16.35
N HIS A 124 -5.32 -7.10 16.02
CA HIS A 124 -3.97 -6.80 16.54
C HIS A 124 -3.94 -6.38 18.00
N ALA A 125 -4.92 -5.61 18.46
CA ALA A 125 -4.98 -5.22 19.87
C ALA A 125 -5.15 -6.47 20.76
N ASP A 126 -5.89 -7.48 20.31
CA ASP A 126 -6.04 -8.73 21.04
C ASP A 126 -4.78 -9.61 20.94
N THR A 127 -4.14 -9.67 19.76
CA THR A 127 -2.97 -10.54 19.52
C THR A 127 -1.66 -9.96 20.05
N HIS A 128 -1.40 -8.66 19.84
CA HIS A 128 -0.22 -7.94 20.33
C HIS A 128 -0.43 -7.30 21.70
N GLY A 129 -1.67 -6.99 22.11
CA GLY A 129 -1.95 -6.51 23.46
C GLY A 129 -1.66 -7.58 24.50
N ALA A 130 -1.91 -8.86 24.20
CA ALA A 130 -1.47 -9.96 25.06
C ALA A 130 0.06 -10.03 25.20
N VAL A 131 0.79 -9.82 24.11
CA VAL A 131 2.28 -9.80 24.12
C VAL A 131 2.80 -8.56 24.86
N ALA A 132 2.27 -7.37 24.59
CA ALA A 132 2.66 -6.13 25.26
C ALA A 132 2.27 -6.13 26.76
N ALA A 133 1.11 -6.68 27.12
CA ALA A 133 0.70 -6.87 28.52
C ALA A 133 1.61 -7.88 29.23
N SER A 134 2.07 -8.94 28.55
CA SER A 134 3.05 -9.87 29.14
C SER A 134 4.42 -9.23 29.37
N LEU A 135 4.84 -8.32 28.49
CA LEU A 135 6.12 -7.59 28.60
C LEU A 135 6.09 -6.48 29.67
N THR A 136 4.90 -5.96 29.98
CA THR A 136 4.69 -4.89 30.98
C THR A 136 4.07 -5.40 32.29
N ALA A 137 3.67 -6.66 32.35
CA ALA A 137 3.19 -7.30 33.56
C ALA A 137 4.31 -7.35 34.61
N ARG A 138 4.04 -6.76 35.78
CA ARG A 138 4.95 -6.81 36.93
C ARG A 138 5.20 -8.29 37.29
N PRO A 139 6.46 -8.76 37.33
CA PRO A 139 6.73 -10.15 37.68
C PRO A 139 6.17 -10.44 39.08
N LYS A 140 5.41 -11.52 39.20
CA LYS A 140 5.00 -12.03 40.53
C LYS A 140 6.29 -12.40 41.26
N LEU A 141 6.65 -11.67 42.31
CA LEU A 141 7.69 -12.11 43.24
C LEU A 141 7.27 -13.47 43.78
N SER A 142 7.96 -14.53 43.36
CA SER A 142 7.87 -15.79 44.09
C SER A 142 8.46 -15.55 45.46
N ALA A 143 7.65 -15.67 46.51
CA ALA A 143 8.13 -15.70 47.87
C ALA A 143 9.17 -16.83 47.96
N VAL A 144 10.44 -16.46 48.06
CA VAL A 144 11.52 -17.38 48.40
C VAL A 144 11.17 -17.87 49.79
N ARG A 145 10.75 -19.14 49.88
CA ARG A 145 10.52 -19.82 51.14
C ARG A 145 11.88 -20.04 51.78
N ASP A 146 12.07 -19.48 52.96
CA ASP A 146 13.24 -19.68 53.80
C ASP A 146 13.56 -21.17 53.95
N ALA A 147 14.81 -21.53 53.65
CA ALA A 147 15.41 -22.80 54.04
C ALA A 147 16.42 -22.51 55.15
N ALA A 148 16.22 -23.25 56.25
CA ALA A 148 16.83 -23.13 57.57
C ALA A 148 18.36 -23.23 57.61
#